data_AF-I3J358-F1
#
_entry.id   AF-I3J358-F1
#
_cell.length_a   1.000
_cell.length_b   1.000
_cell.length_c   1.000
_cell.angle_alpha   90.00
_cell.angle_beta   90.00
_cell.angle_gamma   90.00
#
_symmetry.space_group_name_H-M   'P 1'
#
loop_
_entity.id
_entity.type
_entity.pdbx_description
1 polymer ?
#
loop_
_entity_poly.entity_id
_entity_poly.type
_entity_poly.pdbx_seq_one_letter_code
_entity_poly.pdbx_strand_id
1 'polypeptide(L)'
;MAAPSKATVVLKAVKKITVQFCPFESNVRSTREFLALVGSEKARTTNMNCEVITVVKHDKSEPVVDITYVDGEKLLMKGANLTSSEMLSAFQSRCVAKDPQAKVGEKK
;
A
#
# COMPACT_ATOMS: atom_id res chain seq x y z
N MET A 1 -5.52 -24.37 -13.84
CA MET A 1 -5.70 -22.93 -14.19
C MET A 1 -4.62 -22.13 -13.47
N ALA A 2 -3.60 -21.65 -14.19
CA ALA A 2 -2.56 -20.83 -13.59
C ALA A 2 -3.12 -19.43 -13.33
N ALA A 3 -3.25 -19.04 -12.07
CA ALA A 3 -3.64 -17.70 -11.69
C ALA A 3 -2.59 -16.70 -12.23
N PRO A 4 -2.98 -15.52 -12.74
CA PRO A 4 -2.03 -14.50 -13.16
C PRO A 4 -1.10 -14.19 -11.99
N SER A 5 0.21 -14.22 -12.23
CA SER A 5 1.24 -13.87 -11.26
C SER A 5 1.00 -12.45 -10.76
N LYS A 6 0.28 -12.34 -9.63
CA LYS A 6 0.09 -11.07 -8.94
C LYS A 6 1.47 -10.48 -8.67
N ALA A 7 1.75 -9.34 -9.32
CA ALA A 7 3.02 -8.66 -9.26
C ALA A 7 3.47 -8.53 -7.80
N THR A 8 4.67 -9.03 -7.50
CA THR A 8 5.26 -8.93 -6.16
C THR A 8 5.40 -7.47 -5.80
N VAL A 9 4.61 -7.01 -4.85
CA VAL A 9 4.68 -5.64 -4.34
C VAL A 9 5.96 -5.50 -3.53
N VAL A 10 6.85 -4.59 -3.96
CA VAL A 10 8.14 -4.33 -3.32
C VAL A 10 7.99 -3.17 -2.34
N LEU A 11 8.27 -3.41 -1.05
CA LEU A 11 8.08 -2.45 0.05
C LEU A 11 9.38 -1.77 0.49
N LYS A 12 10.47 -1.86 -0.29
CA LYS A 12 11.80 -1.36 0.08
C LYS A 12 11.83 0.13 0.45
N ALA A 13 11.06 0.96 -0.26
CA ALA A 13 11.00 2.40 -0.02
C ALA A 13 9.96 2.81 1.05
N VAL A 14 9.23 1.85 1.62
CA VAL A 14 8.10 2.12 2.52
C VAL A 14 8.51 1.92 3.97
N LYS A 15 8.19 2.90 4.81
CA LYS A 15 8.46 2.86 6.26
C LYS A 15 7.25 2.33 7.03
N LYS A 16 6.06 2.86 6.70
CA LYS A 16 4.83 2.56 7.43
C LYS A 16 3.62 2.63 6.52
N ILE A 17 2.69 1.70 6.68
CA ILE A 17 1.42 1.63 5.98
C ILE A 17 0.33 1.55 7.03
N THR A 18 -0.58 2.51 7.02
CA THR A 18 -1.74 2.57 7.92
C THR A 18 -3.00 2.46 7.08
N VAL A 19 -3.71 1.34 7.22
CA VAL A 19 -4.96 1.08 6.52
C VAL A 19 -6.10 1.25 7.51
N GLN A 20 -6.91 2.28 7.33
CA GLN A 20 -8.10 2.55 8.14
C GLN A 20 -9.34 2.19 7.35
N PHE A 21 -10.23 1.37 7.90
CA PHE A 21 -11.50 1.05 7.23
C PHE A 21 -12.59 0.63 8.22
N CYS A 22 -13.85 0.78 7.79
CA CYS A 22 -15.02 0.30 8.51
C CYS A 22 -15.53 -1.02 7.89
N PRO A 23 -15.44 -2.18 8.55
CA PRO A 23 -15.71 -3.48 7.94
C PRO A 23 -17.18 -3.70 7.55
N PHE A 24 -18.09 -2.90 8.09
CA PHE A 24 -19.53 -2.98 7.84
C PHE A 24 -19.98 -2.21 6.59
N GLU A 25 -19.12 -1.36 6.04
CA GLU A 25 -19.42 -0.58 4.84
C GLU A 25 -19.09 -1.38 3.57
N SER A 26 -19.95 -1.27 2.55
CA SER A 26 -19.82 -2.04 1.31
C SER A 26 -18.62 -1.62 0.44
N ASN A 27 -18.11 -0.40 0.63
CA ASN A 27 -17.01 0.19 -0.16
C ASN A 27 -15.61 -0.25 0.30
N VAL A 28 -15.49 -1.07 1.36
CA VAL A 28 -14.17 -1.46 1.91
C VAL A 28 -13.53 -2.68 1.24
N ARG A 29 -14.23 -3.33 0.31
CA ARG A 29 -13.74 -4.53 -0.39
C ARG A 29 -12.39 -4.28 -1.06
N SER A 30 -12.26 -3.20 -1.85
CA SER A 30 -11.02 -2.82 -2.53
C SER A 30 -9.86 -2.64 -1.55
N THR A 31 -10.10 -1.96 -0.44
CA THR A 31 -9.10 -1.69 0.59
C THR A 31 -8.66 -2.96 1.32
N ARG A 32 -9.58 -3.89 1.58
CA ARG A 32 -9.25 -5.20 2.17
C ARG A 32 -8.41 -6.05 1.22
N GLU A 33 -8.73 -6.04 -0.08
CA GLU A 33 -7.93 -6.73 -1.10
C GLU A 33 -6.52 -6.14 -1.19
N PHE A 34 -6.39 -4.81 -1.15
CA PHE A 34 -5.10 -4.12 -1.09
C PHE A 34 -4.29 -4.54 0.14
N LEU A 35 -4.92 -4.51 1.33
CA LEU A 35 -4.29 -4.93 2.58
C LEU A 35 -3.80 -6.38 2.54
N ALA A 36 -4.59 -7.30 1.96
CA ALA A 36 -4.18 -8.70 1.82
C ALA A 36 -2.93 -8.89 0.95
N LEU A 37 -2.74 -8.02 -0.06
CA LEU A 37 -1.59 -8.08 -0.94
C LEU A 37 -0.34 -7.47 -0.29
N VAL A 38 -0.49 -6.33 0.36
CA VAL A 38 0.60 -5.66 1.10
C VAL A 38 1.02 -6.45 2.33
N GLY A 39 0.08 -7.10 3.01
CA GLY A 39 0.33 -7.96 4.17
C GLY A 39 0.80 -9.37 3.79
N SER A 40 0.86 -9.70 2.49
CA SER A 40 1.30 -11.02 2.04
C SER A 40 2.75 -11.27 2.45
N GLU A 41 3.09 -12.53 2.73
CA GLU A 41 4.44 -12.92 3.13
C GLU A 41 5.48 -12.46 2.08
N LYS A 42 5.15 -12.56 0.79
CA LYS A 42 6.00 -12.09 -0.31
C LYS A 42 6.35 -10.61 -0.19
N ALA A 43 5.38 -9.76 0.14
CA ALA A 43 5.61 -8.33 0.30
C ALA A 43 6.39 -8.04 1.60
N ARG A 44 6.04 -8.70 2.71
CA ARG A 44 6.73 -8.54 4.00
C ARG A 44 8.20 -8.97 3.96
N THR A 45 8.54 -10.00 3.18
CA THR A 45 9.93 -10.45 3.00
C THR A 45 10.78 -9.41 2.24
N THR A 46 10.18 -8.54 1.41
CA THR A 46 10.95 -7.48 0.73
C THR A 46 11.45 -6.38 1.67
N ASN A 47 10.76 -6.16 2.79
CA ASN A 47 11.14 -5.19 3.81
C ASN A 47 10.54 -5.56 5.17
N MET A 48 11.33 -6.20 6.03
CA MET A 48 10.90 -6.60 7.38
C MET A 48 10.72 -5.41 8.33
N ASN A 49 11.31 -4.24 8.01
CA ASN A 49 11.16 -3.02 8.80
C ASN A 49 9.89 -2.23 8.46
N CYS A 50 9.14 -2.61 7.42
CA CYS A 50 7.91 -1.93 7.05
C CYS A 50 6.80 -2.26 8.07
N GLU A 51 6.33 -1.27 8.80
CA GLU A 51 5.18 -1.42 9.69
C GLU A 51 3.89 -1.42 8.88
N VAL A 52 3.08 -2.47 8.99
CA VAL A 52 1.73 -2.52 8.41
C VAL A 52 0.71 -2.52 9.54
N ILE A 53 0.01 -1.40 9.71
CA ILE A 53 -0.97 -1.17 10.77
C ILE A 53 -2.36 -1.13 10.16
N THR A 54 -3.29 -1.86 10.76
CA THR A 54 -4.70 -1.86 10.40
C THR A 54 -5.51 -1.20 11.52
N VAL A 55 -6.29 -0.18 11.17
CA VAL A 55 -7.16 0.53 12.10
C VAL A 55 -8.60 0.26 11.68
N VAL A 56 -9.23 -0.67 12.38
CA VAL A 56 -10.64 -1.01 12.15
C VAL A 56 -11.48 -0.03 12.97
N LYS A 57 -12.34 0.73 12.30
CA LYS A 57 -13.27 1.69 12.93
C LYS A 57 -14.73 1.26 12.73
N HIS A 58 -15.65 1.84 13.48
CA HIS A 58 -17.11 1.64 13.32
C HIS A 58 -17.88 2.97 13.13
N ASP A 59 -17.21 4.02 12.63
CA ASP A 59 -17.79 5.37 12.57
C ASP A 59 -18.36 5.71 11.18
N LYS A 60 -18.66 4.70 10.35
CA LYS A 60 -19.04 4.85 8.92
C LYS A 60 -18.06 5.70 8.10
N SER A 61 -16.81 5.78 8.57
CA SER A 61 -15.77 6.56 7.92
C SER A 61 -15.32 5.90 6.62
N GLU A 62 -14.96 6.72 5.65
CA GLU A 62 -14.38 6.26 4.39
C GLU A 62 -13.09 5.46 4.63
N PRO A 63 -12.83 4.41 3.84
CA PRO A 63 -11.56 3.71 3.93
C PRO A 63 -10.42 4.61 3.46
N VAL A 64 -9.37 4.72 4.28
CA VAL A 64 -8.19 5.55 3.99
C VAL A 64 -6.94 4.70 4.13
N VAL A 65 -6.06 4.78 3.15
CA VAL A 65 -4.73 4.18 3.18
C VAL A 65 -3.70 5.30 3.24
N ASP A 66 -2.96 5.37 4.34
CA ASP A 66 -1.83 6.26 4.52
C ASP A 66 -0.54 5.45 4.42
N ILE A 67 0.32 5.81 3.47
CA ILE A 67 1.62 5.20 3.26
C ILE A 67 2.68 6.25 3.51
N THR A 68 3.53 6.01 4.49
CA THR A 68 4.71 6.81 4.78
C THR A 68 5.96 6.14 4.22
N TYR A 69 6.66 6.84 3.33
CA TYR A 69 7.92 6.37 2.73
C TYR A 69 9.11 6.67 3.63
N VAL A 70 10.25 6.02 3.36
CA VAL A 70 11.52 6.26 4.07
C VAL A 70 12.02 7.69 3.90
N ASP A 71 11.70 8.32 2.76
CA ASP A 71 12.01 9.72 2.45
C ASP A 71 11.20 10.73 3.29
N GLY A 72 10.23 10.28 4.10
CA GLY A 72 9.32 11.14 4.87
C GLY A 72 8.09 11.62 4.10
N GLU A 73 8.04 11.42 2.78
CA GLU A 73 6.84 11.64 1.98
C GLU A 73 5.70 10.70 2.38
N LYS A 74 4.47 11.20 2.23
CA LYS A 74 3.26 10.44 2.53
C LYS A 74 2.36 10.37 1.30
N LEU A 75 1.80 9.20 1.06
CA LEU A 75 0.76 8.96 0.06
C LEU A 75 -0.52 8.62 0.80
N LEU A 76 -1.53 9.48 0.66
CA LEU A 76 -2.86 9.25 1.20
C LEU A 76 -3.81 8.89 0.07
N MET A 77 -4.43 7.71 0.17
CA MET A 77 -5.36 7.18 -0.82
C MET A 77 -6.71 6.97 -0.17
N LYS A 78 -7.75 7.62 -0.71
CA LYS A 78 -9.13 7.43 -0.27
C LYS A 78 -9.75 6.27 -1.05
N GLY A 79 -9.97 5.14 -0.38
CA GLY A 79 -10.42 3.90 -0.99
C GLY A 79 -11.90 3.88 -1.38
N ALA A 80 -12.68 4.91 -1.03
CA ALA A 80 -14.14 4.91 -1.24
C ALA A 80 -14.55 4.78 -2.72
N ASN A 81 -13.76 5.38 -3.63
CA ASN A 81 -14.03 5.39 -5.07
C ASN A 81 -12.89 4.75 -5.90
N LEU A 82 -11.95 4.07 -5.24
CA LEU A 82 -10.81 3.46 -5.92
C LEU A 82 -10.97 1.94 -5.98
N THR A 83 -10.64 1.37 -7.13
CA THR A 83 -10.55 -0.09 -7.27
C THR A 83 -9.25 -0.61 -6.67
N SER A 84 -9.23 -1.89 -6.25
CA SER A 84 -8.00 -2.53 -5.74
C SER A 84 -6.86 -2.47 -6.75
N SER A 85 -7.15 -2.63 -8.04
CA SER A 85 -6.16 -2.50 -9.13
C SER A 85 -5.55 -1.10 -9.22
N GLU A 86 -6.35 -0.04 -9.18
CA GLU A 86 -5.85 1.35 -9.21
C GLU A 86 -4.99 1.66 -7.99
N MET A 87 -5.43 1.20 -6.81
CA MET A 87 -4.66 1.37 -5.58
C MET A 87 -3.28 0.72 -5.68
N LEU A 88 -3.23 -0.51 -6.20
CA LEU A 88 -1.98 -1.25 -6.39
C LEU A 88 -1.09 -0.61 -7.45
N SER A 89 -1.65 -0.22 -8.61
CA SER A 89 -0.87 0.40 -9.68
C SER A 89 -0.26 1.73 -9.24
N ALA A 90 -1.03 2.59 -8.57
CA ALA A 90 -0.51 3.84 -8.05
C ALA A 90 0.56 3.60 -6.96
N PHE A 91 0.34 2.61 -6.08
CA PHE A 91 1.31 2.24 -5.07
C PHE A 91 2.62 1.70 -5.67
N GLN A 92 2.52 0.78 -6.63
CA GLN A 92 3.67 0.19 -7.33
C GLN A 92 4.47 1.25 -8.08
N SER A 93 3.81 2.14 -8.83
CA SER A 93 4.48 3.24 -9.52
C SER A 93 5.27 4.13 -8.57
N ARG A 94 4.72 4.40 -7.37
CA ARG A 94 5.43 5.19 -6.35
C ARG A 94 6.55 4.41 -5.67
N CYS A 95 6.37 3.11 -5.42
CA CYS A 95 7.44 2.26 -4.90
C CYS A 95 8.63 2.16 -5.87
N VAL A 96 8.37 2.02 -7.17
CA VAL A 96 9.42 2.00 -8.22
C VAL A 96 10.11 3.35 -8.32
N ALA A 97 9.36 4.46 -8.36
CA ALA A 97 9.92 5.81 -8.43
C ALA A 97 10.76 6.18 -7.20
N LYS A 98 10.48 5.55 -6.05
CA LYS A 98 11.18 5.81 -4.77
C LYS A 98 12.17 4.72 -4.40
N ASP A 99 12.37 3.70 -5.23
CA ASP A 99 13.36 2.68 -4.95
C ASP A 99 14.74 3.36 -4.87
N PRO A 100 15.48 3.21 -3.77
CA PRO A 100 16.70 3.98 -3.50
C PRO A 100 17.81 3.78 -4.55
N GLN A 101 17.69 2.78 -5.44
CA GLN A 101 18.59 2.63 -6.59
C GLN A 101 18.38 3.68 -7.71
N ALA A 102 17.26 4.42 -7.73
CA ALA A 102 17.00 5.46 -8.73
C ALA A 102 17.56 6.85 -8.36
N LYS A 103 17.86 7.10 -7.08
CA LYS A 103 18.28 8.45 -6.58
C LYS A 103 19.79 8.65 -6.45
N VAL A 104 20.63 7.76 -6.99
CA VAL A 104 22.09 7.98 -7.03
C VAL A 104 22.51 8.96 -8.14
N GLY A 105 21.57 9.43 -8.98
CA GLY A 105 21.86 10.29 -10.14
C GLY A 105 21.68 11.80 -9.96
N GLU A 106 21.13 12.29 -8.85
CA GLU A 106 20.86 13.73 -8.64
C GLU A 106 21.54 14.24 -7.38
N LYS A 107 22.85 14.42 -7.47
CA LYS A 107 23.66 15.39 -6.71
C LYS A 107 25.03 15.46 -7.40
N LYS A 108 25.08 16.25 -8.47
CA LYS A 108 26.32 16.86 -8.98
C LYS A 108 26.36 18.30 -8.50
#